data_AF-A0AAV0J3C7-F1
#
_entry.id   AF-A0AAV0J3C7-F1
#
_cell.length_a   1.000
_cell.length_b   1.000
_cell.length_c   1.000
_cell.angle_alpha   90.00
_cell.angle_beta   90.00
_cell.angle_gamma   90.00
#
_symmetry.space_group_name_H-M   'P 1'
#
loop_
_entity.id
_entity.type
_entity.pdbx_description
1 polymer ?
#
loop_
_entity_poly.entity_id
_entity_poly.type
_entity_poly.pdbx_seq_one_letter_code
_entity_poly.pdbx_strand_id
1 'polypeptide(L)'
;MFYPAVGTPTDEKAVAESEEKLGKVLDVYEQRLSESKYLAGDFFSLADLSHLPFTQYLVGPIGKEYMIRSRKHVSAWWDDISGRDSWKRVLELESKGWAGN
;
A
#
# COMPACT_ATOMS: atom_id res chain seq x y z
N MET A 1 -10.14 10.87 -3.46
CA MET A 1 -11.43 10.41 -2.93
C MET A 1 -11.45 8.90 -3.04
N PHE A 2 -11.32 8.17 -1.93
CA PHE A 2 -11.30 6.72 -1.95
C PHE A 2 -12.62 6.19 -1.40
N TYR A 3 -13.31 5.47 -2.29
CA TYR A 3 -14.60 4.81 -2.10
C TYR A 3 -14.44 3.77 -0.99
N PRO A 4 -14.99 4.03 0.19
CA PRO A 4 -16.34 3.55 0.50
C PRO A 4 -17.17 4.66 1.17
N ALA A 5 -16.75 5.92 1.03
CA ALA A 5 -17.39 7.07 1.68
C ALA A 5 -18.74 7.47 1.06
N VAL A 6 -19.15 6.85 -0.05
CA VAL A 6 -20.40 7.14 -0.76
C VAL A 6 -21.15 5.82 -0.84
N GLY A 7 -22.40 5.78 -0.32
CA GLY A 7 -23.23 4.58 -0.16
C GLY A 7 -23.69 3.89 -1.45
N THR A 8 -22.83 3.84 -2.46
CA THR A 8 -22.97 3.04 -3.67
C THR A 8 -22.48 1.62 -3.40
N PRO A 9 -23.19 0.59 -3.89
CA PRO A 9 -22.75 -0.80 -3.77
C PRO A 9 -21.37 -1.02 -4.39
N THR A 10 -20.55 -1.84 -3.74
CA THR A 10 -19.27 -2.33 -4.29
C THR A 10 -19.54 -3.24 -5.48
N ASP A 11 -18.84 -3.00 -6.60
CA ASP A 11 -18.82 -3.92 -7.73
C ASP A 11 -17.79 -5.02 -7.46
N GLU A 12 -18.25 -6.15 -6.93
CA GLU A 12 -17.41 -7.31 -6.60
C GLU A 12 -16.64 -7.88 -7.81
N LYS A 13 -17.19 -7.77 -9.01
CA LYS A 13 -16.51 -8.22 -10.23
C LYS A 13 -15.33 -7.30 -10.55
N ALA A 14 -15.55 -5.98 -10.52
CA ALA A 14 -14.48 -5.01 -10.73
C ALA A 14 -13.38 -5.13 -9.66
N VAL A 15 -13.77 -5.45 -8.41
CA VAL A 15 -12.84 -5.71 -7.32
C VAL A 15 -11.98 -6.94 -7.61
N ALA A 16 -12.58 -8.08 -7.97
CA ALA A 16 -11.83 -9.31 -8.27
C ALA A 16 -10.87 -9.13 -9.46
N GLU A 17 -11.32 -8.46 -10.53
CA GLU A 17 -10.46 -8.14 -11.69
C GLU A 17 -9.28 -7.23 -11.31
N SER A 18 -9.50 -6.29 -10.38
CA SER A 18 -8.46 -5.38 -9.90
C SER A 18 -7.46 -6.11 -9.01
N GLU A 19 -7.92 -7.02 -8.15
CA GLU A 19 -7.04 -7.87 -7.34
C GLU A 19 -6.17 -8.78 -8.20
N GLU A 20 -6.72 -9.37 -9.27
CA GLU A 20 -5.94 -10.20 -10.19
C GLU A 20 -4.82 -9.38 -10.86
N LYS A 21 -5.16 -8.18 -11.35
CA LYS A 21 -4.19 -7.28 -11.99
C LYS A 21 -3.12 -6.81 -11.00
N LEU A 22 -3.53 -6.40 -9.81
CA LEU A 22 -2.61 -5.94 -8.78
C LEU A 22 -1.72 -7.10 -8.28
N GLY A 23 -2.25 -8.32 -8.17
CA GLY A 23 -1.47 -9.51 -7.86
C GLY A 23 -0.30 -9.72 -8.83
N LYS A 24 -0.56 -9.63 -10.15
CA LYS A 24 0.49 -9.73 -11.16
C LYS A 24 1.56 -8.63 -11.04
N VAL A 25 1.16 -7.40 -10.70
CA VAL A 25 2.11 -6.30 -10.44
C VAL A 25 2.95 -6.60 -9.21
N LEU A 26 2.33 -7.09 -8.14
CA LEU A 26 3.04 -7.44 -6.91
C LEU A 26 3.97 -8.65 -7.08
N ASP A 27 3.69 -9.56 -8.01
CA ASP A 27 4.61 -10.65 -8.37
C ASP A 27 5.89 -10.12 -9.03
N VAL A 28 5.76 -9.10 -9.89
CA VAL A 28 6.93 -8.40 -10.45
C VAL A 28 7.71 -7.68 -9.35
N TYR A 29 7.02 -7.10 -8.36
CA TYR A 29 7.66 -6.43 -7.22
C TYR A 29 8.39 -7.45 -6.35
N GLU A 30 7.80 -8.62 -6.10
CA GLU A 30 8.44 -9.69 -5.33
C GLU A 30 9.76 -10.12 -5.98
N GLN A 31 9.76 -10.32 -7.30
CA GLN A 31 11.00 -10.61 -8.03
C GLN A 31 12.00 -9.45 -7.90
N ARG A 32 11.58 -8.21 -8.16
CA ARG A 32 12.46 -7.04 -8.08
C ARG A 32 13.07 -6.86 -6.69
N LEU A 33 12.26 -7.03 -5.64
CA LEU A 33 12.66 -6.86 -4.25
C LEU A 33 13.43 -8.07 -3.69
N SER A 34 13.46 -9.18 -4.42
CA SER A 34 14.41 -10.28 -4.15
C SER A 34 15.83 -9.95 -4.58
N GLU A 35 15.99 -9.04 -5.55
CA GLU A 35 17.28 -8.64 -6.14
C GLU A 35 17.80 -7.29 -5.60
N SER A 36 16.91 -6.45 -5.10
CA SER A 36 17.19 -5.06 -4.69
C SER A 36 16.43 -4.73 -3.43
N LYS A 37 17.01 -3.93 -2.51
CA LYS A 37 16.35 -3.62 -1.23
C LYS A 37 15.06 -2.78 -1.42
N TYR A 38 15.07 -1.86 -2.38
CA TYR A 38 13.95 -0.98 -2.72
C TYR A 38 13.67 -1.05 -4.23
N LEU A 39 12.56 -0.46 -4.67
CA LEU A 39 12.11 -0.57 -6.07
C LEU A 39 13.15 -0.01 -7.06
N ALA A 40 13.78 1.11 -6.71
CA ALA A 40 14.76 1.80 -7.56
C ALA A 40 16.23 1.40 -7.31
N GLY A 41 16.51 0.53 -6.34
CA GLY A 41 17.88 0.16 -5.97
C GLY A 41 18.04 -0.03 -4.46
N ASP A 42 19.22 0.25 -3.93
CA ASP A 42 19.55 -0.04 -2.53
C ASP A 42 19.25 1.10 -1.55
N PHE A 43 18.59 2.18 -2.01
CA PHE A 43 18.17 3.29 -1.17
C PHE A 43 16.69 3.63 -1.36
N PHE A 44 16.06 4.08 -0.26
CA PHE A 44 14.68 4.56 -0.28
C PHE A 44 14.57 5.80 -1.16
N SER A 45 13.67 5.75 -2.15
CA SER A 45 13.55 6.76 -3.18
C SER A 45 12.11 7.25 -3.35
N LEU A 46 11.91 8.20 -4.27
CA LEU A 46 10.57 8.62 -4.65
C LEU A 46 9.75 7.46 -5.24
N ALA A 47 10.39 6.46 -5.84
CA ALA A 47 9.71 5.28 -6.35
C ALA A 47 8.95 4.57 -5.23
N ASP A 48 9.57 4.37 -4.06
CA ASP A 48 8.97 3.70 -2.91
C ASP A 48 7.97 4.59 -2.16
N LEU A 49 8.33 5.88 -2.01
CA LEU A 49 7.48 6.86 -1.33
C LEU A 49 6.11 6.97 -1.98
N SER A 50 6.06 6.91 -3.31
CA SER A 50 4.82 7.07 -4.10
C SER A 50 3.75 6.03 -3.77
N HIS A 51 4.14 4.87 -3.22
CA HIS A 51 3.22 3.78 -2.87
C HIS A 51 2.62 3.89 -1.47
N LEU A 52 3.21 4.70 -0.58
CA LEU A 52 2.78 4.78 0.82
C LEU A 52 1.28 5.07 1.00
N PRO A 53 0.67 6.08 0.33
CA PRO A 53 -0.74 6.40 0.59
C PRO A 53 -1.69 5.29 0.16
N PHE A 54 -1.48 4.72 -1.03
CA PHE A 54 -2.38 3.71 -1.59
C PHE A 54 -2.23 2.36 -0.90
N THR A 55 -1.00 1.96 -0.57
CA THR A 55 -0.78 0.71 0.16
C THR A 55 -1.30 0.83 1.58
N GLN A 56 -1.13 1.96 2.27
CA GLN A 56 -1.73 2.20 3.59
C GLN A 56 -3.26 2.04 3.55
N TYR A 57 -3.88 2.58 2.51
CA TYR A 57 -5.32 2.47 2.31
C TYR A 57 -5.76 1.03 2.02
N LEU A 58 -4.99 0.28 1.21
CA LEU A 58 -5.22 -1.12 0.89
C LEU A 58 -5.13 -2.03 2.13
N VAL A 59 -4.10 -1.86 2.96
CA VAL A 59 -3.86 -2.70 4.14
C VAL A 59 -4.77 -2.35 5.31
N GLY A 60 -5.18 -1.08 5.44
CA GLY A 60 -6.06 -0.61 6.51
C GLY A 60 -7.53 -0.59 6.07
N PRO A 61 -8.07 0.56 5.63
CA PRO A 61 -9.50 0.72 5.30
C PRO A 61 -10.11 -0.32 4.35
N ILE A 62 -9.39 -0.77 3.32
CA ILE A 62 -9.92 -1.80 2.40
C ILE A 62 -9.86 -3.22 3.02
N GLY A 63 -8.95 -3.46 3.97
CA GLY A 63 -8.79 -4.77 4.62
C GLY A 63 -8.17 -5.85 3.72
N LYS A 64 -7.45 -5.46 2.66
CA LYS A 64 -6.80 -6.38 1.70
C LYS A 64 -5.31 -6.56 1.97
N GLU A 65 -4.91 -6.50 3.24
CA GLU A 65 -3.53 -6.66 3.68
C GLU A 65 -2.88 -7.96 3.17
N TYR A 66 -3.66 -9.03 3.01
CA TYR A 66 -3.19 -10.32 2.51
C TYR A 66 -2.47 -10.22 1.15
N MET A 67 -2.81 -9.23 0.32
CA MET A 67 -2.15 -8.99 -0.97
C MET A 67 -0.66 -8.63 -0.80
N ILE A 68 -0.33 -7.92 0.27
CA ILE A 68 1.04 -7.53 0.62
C ILE A 68 1.73 -8.66 1.38
N ARG A 69 1.04 -9.23 2.39
CA ARG A 69 1.61 -10.21 3.33
C ARG A 69 1.89 -11.59 2.72
N SER A 70 1.23 -11.96 1.63
CA SER A 70 1.45 -13.23 0.93
C SER A 70 2.79 -13.32 0.20
N ARG A 71 3.51 -12.21 0.08
CA ARG A 71 4.77 -12.08 -0.67
C ARG A 71 5.87 -11.64 0.29
N LYS A 72 6.95 -12.42 0.38
CA LYS A 72 7.97 -12.26 1.43
C LYS A 72 8.72 -10.94 1.29
N HIS A 73 9.22 -10.64 0.10
CA HIS A 73 10.02 -9.45 -0.17
C HIS A 73 9.15 -8.18 -0.21
N VAL A 74 7.96 -8.26 -0.80
CA VAL A 74 6.97 -7.17 -0.76
C VAL A 74 6.52 -6.86 0.66
N SER A 75 6.27 -7.88 1.50
CA SER A 75 5.90 -7.65 2.90
C SER A 75 7.03 -6.96 3.67
N ALA A 76 8.27 -7.43 3.51
CA ALA A 76 9.42 -6.81 4.18
C ALA A 76 9.68 -5.37 3.72
N TRP A 77 9.54 -5.12 2.42
CA TRP A 77 9.61 -3.77 1.85
C TRP A 77 8.52 -2.86 2.43
N TRP A 78 7.28 -3.34 2.52
CA TRP A 78 6.17 -2.58 3.11
C TRP A 78 6.43 -2.22 4.58
N ASP A 79 6.91 -3.17 5.38
CA ASP A 79 7.22 -2.93 6.80
C ASP A 79 8.33 -1.86 6.96
N ASP A 80 9.35 -1.88 6.09
CA ASP A 80 10.41 -0.86 6.10
C ASP A 80 9.83 0.52 5.74
N ILE A 81 9.19 0.66 4.57
CA ILE A 81 8.78 1.97 4.08
C ILE A 81 7.67 2.61 4.91
N SER A 82 6.71 1.80 5.40
CA SER A 82 5.61 2.28 6.25
C SER A 82 6.07 2.53 7.69
N GLY A 83 7.15 1.88 8.13
CA GLY A 83 7.75 2.06 9.44
C GLY A 83 8.52 3.38 9.62
N ARG A 84 8.74 4.14 8.55
CA ARG A 84 9.53 5.39 8.57
C ARG A 84 8.83 6.48 9.38
N ASP A 85 9.60 7.19 10.20
CA ASP A 85 9.09 8.28 11.06
C ASP A 85 8.39 9.38 10.26
N SER A 86 8.89 9.68 9.06
CA SER A 86 8.26 10.64 8.15
C SER A 86 6.85 10.20 7.74
N TRP A 87 6.63 8.90 7.52
CA TRP A 87 5.31 8.38 7.17
C TRP A 87 4.39 8.33 8.37
N LYS A 88 4.88 7.83 9.52
CA LYS A 88 4.14 7.86 10.79
C LYS A 88 3.64 9.27 11.12
N ARG A 89 4.48 10.29 10.88
CA ARG A 89 4.09 11.68 11.06
C ARG A 89 2.92 12.10 10.16
N VAL A 90 2.84 11.62 8.92
CA VAL A 90 1.69 11.88 8.03
C VAL A 90 0.42 11.27 8.61
N LEU A 91 0.48 10.02 9.10
CA LEU A 91 -0.68 9.34 9.71
C LEU A 91 -1.16 10.05 11.00
N GLU A 92 -0.22 10.57 11.80
CA GLU A 92 -0.56 11.42 12.95
C GLU A 92 -1.26 12.70 12.54
N LEU A 93 -0.84 13.33 11.44
CA LEU A 93 -1.48 14.56 10.94
C LEU A 93 -2.87 14.28 10.38
N GLU A 94 -3.05 13.17 9.67
CA GLU A 94 -4.35 12.72 9.16
C GLU A 94 -5.34 12.46 10.31
N SER A 95 -4.93 11.69 11.32
CA SER A 95 -5.79 11.40 12.49
C SER A 95 -6.17 12.66 13.27
N LYS A 96 -5.26 13.63 13.39
CA LYS A 96 -5.54 14.93 14.01
C LYS A 96 -6.42 15.84 13.17
N GLY A 97 -6.32 15.76 11.84
CA GLY A 97 -7.14 16.53 10.90
C GLY A 97 -8.61 16.11 10.88
N TRP A 98 -8.92 14.84 11.16
CA TRP A 98 -10.30 14.35 11.29
C TRP A 98 -10.94 14.68 12.65
N ALA A 99 -10.14 14.80 13.72
CA ALA A 99 -10.64 15.14 15.06
C ALA A 99 -10.94 16.63 15.27
N GLY A 100 -10.92 17.44 14.20
CA GLY A 100 -11.02 18.89 14.23
C GLY A 100 -12.15 19.50 13.38
N ASN A 101 -13.24 18.76 13.14
CA ASN A 101 -14.49 19.27 12.56
C ASN A 101 -15.72 18.65 13.24
#